data_AF-A0A917CYY6-F1
#
_entry.id   AF-A0A917CYY6-F1
#
_cell.length_a   1.000
_cell.length_b   1.000
_cell.length_c   1.000
_cell.angle_alpha   90.00
_cell.angle_beta   90.00
_cell.angle_gamma   90.00
#
_symmetry.space_group_name_H-M   'P 1'
#
loop_
_entity.id
_entity.type
_entity.pdbx_description
1 polymer ?
#
loop_
_entity_poly.entity_id
_entity_poly.type
_entity_poly.pdbx_seq_one_letter_code
_entity_poly.pdbx_strand_id
1 'polypeptide(L)'
;MKRPNPMRLLLFFCLTSLINSGYAEYGLHFDDSGQIIKPDQYHLAKGLKDDKDGFRDSALKHFTQAAEFGNQYAMSLIALYHMQDKDYVTALAWFKLLDLKQIPNSDFLKAIMSNLIKISQPEEIKAAEKLKTQLSETYGHYPTLLRREAWKNSLKFTGTHIKGYIPPFLTIQLNSDMTVTGHEVRRQVDNFVYDYDFSFGQGHVTLDDIEIIDSEENQKKPD
;
A
#
# COMPACT_ATOMS: atom_id res chain seq x y z
N MET A 1 -27.11 -14.06 -57.89
CA MET A 1 -26.72 -12.72 -57.39
C MET A 1 -27.82 -12.17 -56.48
N LYS A 2 -27.58 -12.14 -55.16
CA LYS A 2 -28.34 -11.39 -54.15
C LYS A 2 -27.34 -10.84 -53.14
N ARG A 3 -27.57 -9.60 -52.71
CA ARG A 3 -26.62 -8.65 -52.09
C ARG A 3 -26.14 -9.09 -50.69
N PRO A 4 -24.95 -8.64 -50.25
CA PRO A 4 -24.39 -8.96 -48.94
C PRO A 4 -25.02 -8.13 -47.82
N ASN A 5 -25.24 -8.76 -46.67
CA ASN A 5 -25.68 -8.10 -45.43
C ASN A 5 -24.53 -7.30 -44.79
N PRO A 6 -24.77 -6.06 -44.36
CA PRO A 6 -23.75 -5.21 -43.74
C PRO A 6 -23.64 -5.45 -42.23
N MET A 7 -22.45 -5.18 -41.69
CA MET A 7 -22.18 -4.89 -40.28
C MET A 7 -22.48 -6.00 -39.26
N ARG A 8 -21.49 -6.88 -39.03
CA ARG A 8 -21.19 -7.34 -37.67
C ARG A 8 -19.93 -6.63 -37.19
N LEU A 9 -20.14 -5.40 -36.75
CA LEU A 9 -19.22 -4.63 -35.92
C LEU A 9 -19.09 -5.38 -34.58
N LEU A 10 -18.06 -6.20 -34.44
CA LEU A 10 -17.74 -6.81 -33.15
C LEU A 10 -17.21 -5.69 -32.26
N LEU A 11 -18.07 -5.26 -31.32
CA LEU A 11 -17.75 -4.29 -30.28
C LEU A 11 -16.50 -4.76 -29.52
N PHE A 12 -15.47 -3.92 -29.56
CA PHE A 12 -14.45 -3.85 -28.53
C PHE A 12 -15.14 -3.60 -27.18
N PHE A 13 -15.18 -4.62 -26.31
CA PHE A 13 -15.42 -4.39 -24.90
C PHE A 13 -14.15 -3.76 -24.32
N CYS A 14 -14.08 -2.42 -24.36
CA CYS A 14 -13.21 -1.66 -23.48
C CYS A 14 -13.62 -1.96 -22.05
N LEU A 15 -12.88 -2.84 -21.38
CA LEU A 15 -12.93 -3.02 -19.94
C LEU A 15 -12.21 -1.82 -19.29
N THR A 16 -12.76 -0.62 -19.44
CA THR A 16 -12.32 0.60 -18.76
C THR A 16 -13.46 1.07 -17.87
N SER A 17 -13.67 0.37 -16.76
CA SER A 17 -14.54 0.83 -15.69
C SER A 17 -14.25 0.02 -14.43
N LEU A 18 -13.49 0.62 -13.51
CA LEU A 18 -13.69 0.63 -12.05
C LEU A 18 -12.34 0.74 -11.33
N ILE A 19 -11.75 1.95 -11.33
CA ILE A 19 -10.96 2.40 -10.19
C ILE A 19 -11.48 3.79 -9.84
N ASN A 20 -12.70 3.84 -9.32
CA ASN A 20 -13.16 4.99 -8.56
C ASN A 20 -14.03 4.48 -7.40
N SER A 21 -13.50 3.52 -6.66
CA SER A 21 -13.90 3.34 -5.26
C SER A 21 -13.22 4.45 -4.49
N GLY A 22 -14.03 5.42 -4.05
CA GLY A 22 -13.62 6.44 -3.08
C GLY A 22 -13.23 5.76 -1.77
N TYR A 23 -12.02 5.21 -1.72
CA TYR A 23 -11.35 4.96 -0.46
C TYR A 23 -11.04 6.34 0.10
N ALA A 24 -11.53 6.64 1.31
CA ALA A 24 -10.95 7.72 2.08
C ALA A 24 -9.44 7.43 2.15
N GLU A 25 -8.64 8.26 1.48
CA GLU A 25 -7.19 8.10 1.48
C GLU A 25 -6.74 8.10 2.94
N TYR A 26 -5.98 7.06 3.32
CA TYR A 26 -5.40 6.95 4.65
C TYR A 26 -4.65 8.27 4.96
N GLY A 27 -5.05 8.91 6.05
CA GLY A 27 -4.54 10.23 6.43
C GLY A 27 -3.12 10.17 6.96
N LEU A 28 -2.67 11.28 7.54
CA LEU A 28 -1.48 11.26 8.39
C LEU A 28 -1.88 10.66 9.74
N HIS A 29 -1.07 9.76 10.28
CA HIS A 29 -1.24 9.20 11.63
C HIS A 29 0.15 9.02 12.25
N PHE A 30 0.23 9.11 13.57
CA PHE A 30 1.48 8.97 14.32
C PHE A 30 1.34 7.89 15.39
N ASP A 31 2.44 7.24 15.73
CA ASP A 31 2.55 6.49 16.98
C ASP A 31 2.89 7.40 18.16
N ASP A 32 2.92 6.84 19.36
CA ASP A 32 3.19 7.58 20.61
C ASP A 32 4.59 8.22 20.65
N SER A 33 5.51 7.78 19.78
CA SER A 33 6.85 8.34 19.59
C SER A 33 6.94 9.37 18.46
N GLY A 34 5.78 9.75 17.88
CA GLY A 34 5.61 10.65 16.74
C GLY A 34 6.28 10.21 15.47
N GLN A 35 6.42 8.90 15.29
CA GLN A 35 6.73 8.32 13.99
C GLN A 35 5.43 8.17 13.19
N ILE A 36 5.47 8.53 11.92
CA ILE A 36 4.35 8.35 11.01
C ILE A 36 4.08 6.85 10.89
N ILE A 37 2.85 6.45 11.19
CA ILE A 37 2.35 5.12 10.85
C ILE A 37 2.15 5.14 9.33
N LYS A 38 3.01 4.44 8.60
CA LYS A 38 2.97 4.44 7.13
C LYS A 38 1.69 3.73 6.64
N PRO A 39 1.10 4.15 5.51
CA PRO A 39 -0.09 3.49 4.96
C PRO A 39 0.07 1.97 4.79
N ASP A 40 1.24 1.54 4.35
CA ASP A 40 1.55 0.13 4.10
C ASP A 40 1.58 -0.70 5.40
N GLN A 41 2.16 -0.14 6.47
CA GLN A 41 2.17 -0.72 7.81
C GLN A 41 0.77 -0.77 8.43
N TYR A 42 -0.02 0.30 8.28
CA TYR A 42 -1.39 0.35 8.77
C TYR A 42 -2.26 -0.76 8.15
N HIS A 43 -2.23 -0.87 6.82
CA HIS A 43 -3.00 -1.88 6.11
C HIS A 43 -2.49 -3.29 6.43
N LEU A 44 -1.17 -3.49 6.54
CA LEU A 44 -0.62 -4.79 6.97
C LEU A 44 -1.12 -5.17 8.36
N ALA A 45 -1.08 -4.26 9.34
CA ALA A 45 -1.52 -4.51 10.71
C ALA A 45 -3.02 -4.86 10.77
N LYS A 46 -3.87 -4.16 10.00
CA LYS A 46 -5.28 -4.52 9.86
C LYS A 46 -5.47 -5.90 9.26
N GLY A 47 -4.73 -6.23 8.20
CA GLY A 47 -4.81 -7.55 7.57
C GLY A 47 -4.40 -8.68 8.51
N LEU A 48 -3.34 -8.50 9.30
CA LEU A 48 -2.90 -9.48 10.30
C LEU A 48 -3.94 -9.68 11.42
N LYS A 49 -4.60 -8.59 11.85
CA LYS A 49 -5.68 -8.67 12.83
C LYS A 49 -6.87 -9.44 12.27
N ASP A 50 -7.31 -9.10 11.06
CA ASP A 50 -8.42 -9.78 10.40
C ASP A 50 -8.13 -11.27 10.18
N ASP A 51 -6.91 -11.63 9.78
CA ASP A 51 -6.47 -13.02 9.62
C ASP A 51 -6.56 -13.79 10.94
N LYS A 52 -6.06 -13.19 12.03
CA LYS A 52 -6.12 -13.76 13.38
C LYS A 52 -7.56 -13.97 13.86
N ASP A 53 -8.45 -13.03 13.53
CA ASP A 53 -9.87 -13.09 13.90
C ASP A 53 -10.69 -14.00 12.95
N GLY A 54 -10.06 -14.56 11.92
CA GLY A 54 -10.68 -15.50 10.96
C GLY A 54 -11.38 -14.84 9.76
N PHE A 55 -11.25 -13.52 9.59
CA PHE A 55 -11.84 -12.75 8.50
C PHE A 55 -10.96 -12.74 7.23
N ARG A 56 -10.79 -13.92 6.61
CA ARG A 56 -9.90 -14.15 5.46
C ARG A 56 -10.04 -13.11 4.33
N ASP A 57 -11.25 -12.84 3.86
CA ASP A 57 -11.46 -11.92 2.73
C ASP A 57 -11.08 -10.47 3.08
N SER A 58 -11.34 -10.07 4.32
CA SER A 58 -10.95 -8.76 4.84
C SER A 58 -9.44 -8.67 4.99
N ALA A 59 -8.80 -9.73 5.49
CA ALA A 59 -7.35 -9.82 5.59
C ALA A 59 -6.69 -9.68 4.21
N LEU A 60 -7.16 -10.43 3.21
CA LEU A 60 -6.64 -10.37 1.85
C LEU A 60 -6.79 -8.97 1.25
N LYS A 61 -7.95 -8.33 1.44
CA LYS A 61 -8.17 -6.94 1.01
C LYS A 61 -7.14 -5.98 1.60
N HIS A 62 -6.90 -6.07 2.91
CA HIS A 62 -5.92 -5.23 3.59
C HIS A 62 -4.48 -5.53 3.16
N PHE A 63 -4.12 -6.80 2.94
CA PHE A 63 -2.82 -7.16 2.39
C PHE A 63 -2.64 -6.60 0.96
N THR A 64 -3.68 -6.65 0.13
CA THR A 64 -3.63 -6.02 -1.20
C THR A 64 -3.39 -4.52 -1.11
N GLN A 65 -4.08 -3.82 -0.20
CA GLN A 65 -3.85 -2.39 0.02
C GLN A 65 -2.43 -2.08 0.49
N ALA A 66 -1.87 -2.88 1.40
CA ALA A 66 -0.48 -2.75 1.82
C ALA A 66 0.51 -3.01 0.67
N ALA A 67 0.21 -4.00 -0.19
CA ALA A 67 1.01 -4.32 -1.37
C ALA A 67 1.03 -3.20 -2.41
N GLU A 68 -0.07 -2.43 -2.57
CA GLU A 68 -0.09 -1.24 -3.45
C GLU A 68 0.94 -0.17 -3.04
N PHE A 69 1.30 -0.14 -1.76
CA PHE A 69 2.35 0.72 -1.22
C PHE A 69 3.73 0.04 -1.15
N GLY A 70 3.88 -1.15 -1.73
CA GLY A 70 5.16 -1.85 -1.85
C GLY A 70 5.51 -2.83 -0.74
N ASN A 71 4.59 -3.09 0.19
CA ASN A 71 4.88 -3.91 1.35
C ASN A 71 5.16 -5.38 0.97
N GLN A 72 6.43 -5.78 1.09
CA GLN A 72 6.90 -7.09 0.65
C GLN A 72 6.35 -8.24 1.51
N TYR A 73 6.08 -8.02 2.81
CA TYR A 73 5.41 -9.04 3.63
C TYR A 73 3.96 -9.24 3.20
N ALA A 74 3.21 -8.16 2.94
CA ALA A 74 1.84 -8.29 2.45
C ALA A 74 1.77 -9.05 1.12
N MET A 75 2.67 -8.76 0.18
CA MET A 75 2.80 -9.52 -1.07
C MET A 75 3.08 -11.00 -0.82
N SER A 76 3.93 -11.33 0.16
CA SER A 76 4.23 -12.72 0.54
C SER A 76 3.01 -13.43 1.16
N LEU A 77 2.21 -12.73 1.96
CA LEU A 77 0.98 -13.25 2.56
C LEU A 77 -0.11 -13.50 1.51
N ILE A 78 -0.25 -12.60 0.53
CA ILE A 78 -1.14 -12.81 -0.63
C ILE A 78 -0.72 -14.09 -1.38
N ALA A 79 0.58 -14.27 -1.64
CA ALA A 79 1.09 -15.47 -2.29
C ALA A 79 0.76 -16.75 -1.50
N LEU A 80 0.94 -16.72 -0.18
CA LEU A 80 0.60 -17.84 0.71
C LEU A 80 -0.91 -18.14 0.73
N TYR A 81 -1.76 -17.12 0.68
CA TYR A 81 -3.21 -17.29 0.57
C TYR A 81 -3.57 -18.05 -0.71
N HIS A 82 -3.02 -17.66 -1.86
CA HIS A 82 -3.22 -18.38 -3.12
C HIS A 82 -2.69 -19.82 -3.05
N MET A 83 -1.58 -20.08 -2.36
CA MET A 83 -1.11 -21.45 -2.14
C MET A 83 -2.10 -22.28 -1.32
N GLN A 84 -2.70 -21.71 -0.27
CA GLN A 84 -3.73 -22.40 0.54
C GLN A 84 -4.95 -22.77 -0.31
N ASP A 85 -5.31 -21.90 -1.26
CA ASP A 85 -6.39 -22.13 -2.22
C ASP A 85 -5.98 -23.06 -3.37
N LYS A 86 -4.75 -23.58 -3.34
CA LYS A 86 -4.13 -24.42 -4.39
C LYS A 86 -4.01 -23.72 -5.75
N ASP A 87 -4.09 -22.40 -5.77
CA ASP A 87 -3.80 -21.57 -6.95
C ASP A 87 -2.29 -21.30 -7.03
N TYR A 88 -1.56 -22.32 -7.44
CA TYR A 88 -0.10 -22.31 -7.49
C TYR A 88 0.46 -21.36 -8.56
N VAL A 89 -0.28 -21.11 -9.63
CA VAL A 89 0.12 -20.17 -10.69
C VAL A 89 0.11 -18.74 -10.14
N THR A 90 -0.97 -18.33 -9.48
CA THR A 90 -1.07 -17.00 -8.89
C THR A 90 -0.11 -16.83 -7.71
N ALA A 91 0.02 -17.85 -6.86
CA ALA A 91 1.00 -17.84 -5.78
C ALA A 91 2.43 -17.64 -6.31
N LEU A 92 2.83 -18.40 -7.34
CA LEU A 92 4.16 -18.29 -7.93
C LEU A 92 4.40 -16.91 -8.57
N ALA A 93 3.37 -16.34 -9.20
CA ALA A 93 3.45 -15.00 -9.78
C ALA A 93 3.73 -13.94 -8.71
N TRP A 94 2.99 -13.97 -7.59
CA TRP A 94 3.21 -13.07 -6.45
C TRP A 94 4.57 -13.25 -5.81
N PHE A 95 5.01 -14.49 -5.56
CA PHE A 95 6.34 -14.72 -5.01
C PHE A 95 7.46 -14.21 -5.93
N LYS A 96 7.31 -14.36 -7.24
CA LYS A 96 8.28 -13.85 -8.23
C LYS A 96 8.33 -12.33 -8.31
N LEU A 97 7.35 -11.63 -7.75
CA LEU A 97 7.33 -10.17 -7.66
C LEU A 97 8.20 -9.65 -6.50
N LEU A 98 8.45 -10.48 -5.48
CA LEU A 98 9.13 -10.06 -4.27
C LEU A 98 10.58 -9.64 -4.52
N ASP A 99 11.00 -8.54 -3.88
CA ASP A 99 12.40 -8.21 -3.67
C ASP A 99 12.88 -8.82 -2.35
N LEU A 100 13.40 -10.05 -2.43
CA LEU A 100 13.82 -10.82 -1.25
C LEU A 100 15.00 -10.19 -0.49
N LYS A 101 15.68 -9.17 -1.04
CA LYS A 101 16.72 -8.42 -0.31
C LYS A 101 16.12 -7.50 0.75
N GLN A 102 14.88 -7.05 0.56
CA GLN A 102 14.15 -6.20 1.49
C GLN A 102 13.46 -7.00 2.59
N ILE A 103 13.42 -8.34 2.48
CA ILE A 103 12.80 -9.22 3.47
C ILE A 103 13.88 -9.87 4.34
N PRO A 104 13.97 -9.53 5.64
CA PRO A 104 14.84 -10.24 6.58
C PRO A 104 14.52 -11.73 6.62
N ASN A 105 15.55 -12.58 6.72
CA ASN A 105 15.43 -14.03 6.84
C ASN A 105 14.60 -14.69 5.71
N SER A 106 14.74 -14.20 4.47
CA SER A 106 13.95 -14.63 3.30
C SER A 106 14.23 -16.06 2.80
N ASP A 107 15.09 -16.84 3.45
CA ASP A 107 15.46 -18.19 3.01
C ASP A 107 14.28 -19.16 3.00
N PHE A 108 13.33 -19.01 3.93
CA PHE A 108 12.10 -19.78 3.92
C PHE A 108 11.25 -19.50 2.67
N LEU A 109 11.12 -18.23 2.27
CA LEU A 109 10.41 -17.84 1.05
C LEU A 109 11.12 -18.38 -0.20
N LYS A 110 12.46 -18.32 -0.25
CA LYS A 110 13.25 -18.92 -1.34
C LYS A 110 13.00 -20.42 -1.46
N ALA A 111 12.92 -21.12 -0.33
CA ALA A 111 12.65 -22.56 -0.31
C ALA A 111 11.23 -22.88 -0.82
N ILE A 112 10.21 -22.12 -0.40
CA ILE A 112 8.84 -22.25 -0.93
C ILE A 112 8.84 -22.05 -2.45
N MET A 113 9.44 -20.95 -2.93
CA MET A 113 9.50 -20.64 -4.36
C MET A 113 10.19 -21.74 -5.16
N SER A 114 11.33 -22.24 -4.67
CA SER A 114 12.06 -23.33 -5.32
C SER A 114 11.23 -24.60 -5.40
N ASN A 115 10.54 -24.96 -4.32
CA ASN A 115 9.68 -26.14 -4.29
C ASN A 115 8.48 -25.99 -5.22
N LEU A 116 7.85 -24.81 -5.23
CA LEU A 116 6.73 -24.52 -6.12
C LEU A 116 7.14 -24.67 -7.59
N ILE A 117 8.29 -24.12 -7.97
CA ILE A 117 8.84 -24.27 -9.33
C ILE A 117 9.13 -25.74 -9.67
N LYS A 118 9.65 -26.53 -8.73
CA LYS A 118 9.97 -27.95 -8.97
C LYS A 118 8.73 -28.81 -9.23
N ILE A 119 7.61 -28.48 -8.60
CA ILE A 119 6.36 -29.25 -8.73
C ILE A 119 5.45 -28.73 -9.85
N SER A 120 5.65 -27.50 -10.31
CA SER A 120 4.88 -26.89 -11.39
C SER A 120 5.24 -27.44 -12.76
N GLN A 121 4.24 -27.51 -13.63
CA GLN A 121 4.44 -27.81 -15.05
C GLN A 121 5.04 -26.61 -15.80
N PRO A 122 5.76 -26.81 -16.91
CA PRO A 122 6.33 -25.72 -17.71
C PRO A 122 5.29 -24.66 -18.12
N GLU A 123 4.07 -25.06 -18.45
CA GLU A 123 2.97 -24.18 -18.84
C GLU A 123 2.49 -23.30 -17.68
N GLU A 124 2.46 -23.85 -16.46
CA GLU A 124 2.09 -23.12 -15.24
C GLU A 124 3.14 -22.07 -14.90
N ILE A 125 4.43 -22.41 -15.04
CA ILE A 125 5.53 -21.46 -14.85
C ILE A 125 5.42 -20.31 -15.86
N LYS A 126 5.13 -20.63 -17.13
CA LYS A 126 4.92 -19.61 -18.17
C LYS A 126 3.70 -18.73 -17.88
N ALA A 127 2.61 -19.31 -17.38
CA ALA A 127 1.42 -18.58 -16.96
C ALA A 127 1.73 -17.65 -15.78
N ALA A 128 2.50 -18.12 -14.80
CA ALA A 128 2.92 -17.33 -13.65
C ALA A 128 3.82 -16.14 -14.06
N GLU A 129 4.74 -16.31 -15.01
CA GLU A 129 5.53 -15.19 -15.55
C GLU A 129 4.65 -14.15 -16.27
N LYS A 130 3.66 -14.60 -17.05
CA LYS A 130 2.72 -13.69 -17.70
C LYS A 130 1.91 -12.91 -16.65
N LEU A 131 1.41 -13.59 -15.63
CA LEU A 131 0.64 -12.97 -14.55
C LEU A 131 1.50 -12.04 -13.71
N LYS A 132 2.75 -12.39 -13.41
CA LYS A 132 3.72 -11.52 -12.74
C LYS A 132 3.89 -10.19 -13.49
N THR A 133 4.01 -10.23 -14.81
CA THR A 133 4.07 -9.00 -15.63
C THR A 133 2.83 -8.14 -15.42
N GLN A 134 1.64 -8.73 -15.42
CA GLN A 134 0.39 -8.00 -15.16
C GLN A 134 0.35 -7.43 -13.73
N LEU A 135 0.73 -8.22 -12.73
CA LEU A 135 0.81 -7.76 -11.34
C LEU A 135 1.80 -6.60 -11.19
N SER A 136 2.91 -6.62 -11.93
CA SER A 136 3.93 -5.56 -11.87
C SER A 136 3.43 -4.19 -12.37
N GLU A 137 2.35 -4.16 -13.15
CA GLU A 137 1.70 -2.91 -13.58
C GLU A 137 1.02 -2.18 -12.41
N THR A 138 0.70 -2.88 -11.32
CA THR A 138 0.06 -2.30 -10.12
C THR A 138 0.95 -2.35 -8.88
N TYR A 139 1.68 -3.46 -8.69
CA TYR A 139 2.45 -3.75 -7.48
C TYR A 139 3.97 -3.72 -7.72
N GLY A 140 4.40 -3.34 -8.93
CA GLY A 140 5.81 -3.12 -9.24
C GLY A 140 6.37 -1.87 -8.57
N HIS A 141 7.69 -1.69 -8.65
CA HIS A 141 8.40 -0.58 -8.01
C HIS A 141 7.89 0.80 -8.44
N TYR A 142 7.71 1.03 -9.75
CA TYR A 142 7.28 2.34 -10.26
C TYR A 142 5.82 2.68 -9.89
N PRO A 143 4.81 1.81 -10.12
CA PRO A 143 3.44 2.04 -9.64
C PRO A 143 3.36 2.29 -8.12
N THR A 144 4.13 1.54 -7.35
CA THR A 144 4.25 1.71 -5.90
C THR A 144 4.79 3.10 -5.50
N LEU A 145 5.80 3.60 -6.21
CA LEU A 145 6.31 4.96 -6.00
C LEU A 145 5.23 6.00 -6.29
N LEU A 146 4.53 5.88 -7.42
CA LEU A 146 3.42 6.78 -7.76
C LEU A 146 2.29 6.73 -6.73
N ARG A 147 1.99 5.55 -6.17
CA ARG A 147 0.98 5.39 -5.12
C ARG A 147 1.37 6.12 -3.84
N ARG A 148 2.64 6.04 -3.43
CA ARG A 148 3.16 6.75 -2.25
C ARG A 148 3.22 8.27 -2.48
N GLU A 149 3.60 8.70 -3.68
CA GLU A 149 3.57 10.11 -4.07
C GLU A 149 2.14 10.66 -4.09
N ALA A 150 1.18 9.90 -4.61
CA ALA A 150 -0.24 10.25 -4.56
C ALA A 150 -0.72 10.42 -3.12
N TRP A 151 -0.37 9.49 -2.22
CA TRP A 151 -0.65 9.62 -0.79
C TRP A 151 -0.04 10.89 -0.19
N LYS A 152 1.25 11.17 -0.44
CA LYS A 152 1.88 12.43 -0.01
C LYS A 152 1.09 13.64 -0.49
N ASN A 153 0.69 13.65 -1.76
CA ASN A 153 -0.09 14.73 -2.36
C ASN A 153 -1.55 14.79 -1.86
N SER A 154 -2.06 13.75 -1.23
CA SER A 154 -3.37 13.77 -0.59
C SER A 154 -3.37 14.53 0.74
N LEU A 155 -2.21 14.59 1.41
CA LEU A 155 -2.06 15.21 2.73
C LEU A 155 -2.31 16.71 2.65
N LYS A 156 -3.10 17.21 3.60
CA LYS A 156 -3.44 18.62 3.76
C LYS A 156 -2.97 19.09 5.13
N PHE A 157 -2.32 20.25 5.15
CA PHE A 157 -1.82 20.89 6.35
C PHE A 157 -2.47 22.27 6.48
N THR A 158 -2.73 22.71 7.71
CA THR A 158 -3.39 24.00 7.96
C THR A 158 -2.60 25.16 7.35
N GLY A 159 -3.32 26.16 6.85
CA GLY A 159 -2.72 27.36 6.26
C GLY A 159 -2.18 27.22 4.83
N THR A 160 -2.25 26.05 4.19
CA THR A 160 -1.81 25.88 2.78
C THR A 160 -2.88 25.24 1.89
N HIS A 161 -3.12 25.85 0.72
CA HIS A 161 -3.96 25.27 -0.32
C HIS A 161 -3.19 24.29 -1.22
N ILE A 162 -1.89 24.10 -0.96
CA ILE A 162 -1.00 23.27 -1.77
C ILE A 162 -0.97 21.86 -1.17
N LYS A 163 -1.67 20.95 -1.84
CA LYS A 163 -1.66 19.51 -1.59
C LYS A 163 -0.23 18.95 -1.50
N GLY A 164 0.06 18.19 -0.46
CA GLY A 164 1.38 17.58 -0.21
C GLY A 164 2.50 18.53 0.22
N TYR A 165 2.25 19.84 0.29
CA TYR A 165 3.21 20.79 0.83
C TYR A 165 3.14 20.81 2.36
N ILE A 166 4.23 20.43 3.01
CA ILE A 166 4.38 20.44 4.46
C ILE A 166 5.07 21.75 4.87
N PRO A 167 4.40 22.69 5.57
CA PRO A 167 4.99 23.97 5.95
C PRO A 167 6.16 23.79 6.93
N PRO A 168 7.25 24.57 6.82
CA PRO A 168 8.38 24.48 7.76
C PRO A 168 8.01 24.90 9.19
N PHE A 169 7.00 25.76 9.34
CA PHE A 169 6.49 26.23 10.63
C PHE A 169 5.40 25.32 11.23
N LEU A 170 5.02 24.24 10.54
CA LEU A 170 4.02 23.30 11.05
C LEU A 170 4.49 22.72 12.38
N THR A 171 3.57 22.63 13.34
CA THR A 171 3.76 21.97 14.62
C THR A 171 2.51 21.16 14.91
N ILE A 172 2.67 19.87 15.19
CA ILE A 172 1.58 18.96 15.53
C ILE A 172 1.79 18.50 16.96
N GLN A 173 0.80 18.74 17.81
CA GLN A 173 0.77 18.19 19.17
C GLN A 173 0.02 16.86 19.14
N LEU A 174 0.64 15.81 19.66
CA LEU A 174 0.04 14.48 19.79
C LEU A 174 -0.61 14.33 21.17
N ASN A 175 -1.52 13.36 21.28
CA ASN A 175 -2.17 13.01 22.55
C ASN A 175 -1.18 12.52 23.62
N SER A 176 -0.01 12.04 23.20
CA SER A 176 1.10 11.61 24.07
C SER A 176 1.89 12.78 24.69
N ASP A 177 1.39 14.01 24.60
CA ASP A 177 2.09 15.27 24.91
C ASP A 177 3.35 15.53 24.05
N MET A 178 3.57 14.71 23.01
CA MET A 178 4.70 14.88 22.12
C MET A 178 4.42 15.90 21.02
N THR A 179 5.45 16.65 20.64
CA THR A 179 5.36 17.63 19.54
C THR A 179 6.18 17.17 18.34
N VAL A 180 5.55 17.13 17.16
CA VAL A 180 6.20 16.83 15.87
C VAL A 180 6.27 18.09 15.03
N THR A 181 7.46 18.43 14.53
CA THR A 181 7.68 19.63 13.70
C THR A 181 7.46 19.34 12.22
N GLY A 182 7.17 20.37 11.42
CA GLY A 182 7.00 20.26 9.97
C GLY A 182 8.25 19.74 9.25
N HIS A 183 9.43 20.05 9.76
CA HIS A 183 10.69 19.48 9.27
C HIS A 183 10.73 17.96 9.48
N GLU A 184 10.28 17.49 10.64
CA GLU A 184 10.23 16.08 10.98
C GLU A 184 9.17 15.34 10.16
N VAL A 185 7.96 15.89 10.04
CA VAL A 185 6.91 15.34 9.16
C VAL A 185 7.40 15.22 7.72
N ARG A 186 8.01 16.29 7.18
CA ARG A 186 8.55 16.28 5.81
C ARG A 186 9.59 15.19 5.62
N ARG A 187 10.54 15.09 6.55
CA ARG A 187 11.59 14.08 6.52
C ARG A 187 11.00 12.67 6.51
N GLN A 188 10.04 12.37 7.38
CA GLN A 188 9.43 11.05 7.45
C GLN A 188 8.58 10.71 6.22
N VAL A 189 7.83 11.69 5.69
CA VAL A 189 7.05 11.53 4.44
C VAL A 189 7.98 11.29 3.25
N ASP A 190 9.02 12.11 3.08
CA ASP A 190 9.98 11.94 1.99
C ASP A 190 10.73 10.61 2.09
N ASN A 191 11.11 10.19 3.30
CA ASN A 191 11.70 8.88 3.52
C ASN A 191 10.74 7.75 3.12
N PHE A 192 9.45 7.84 3.44
CA PHE A 192 8.49 6.82 3.03
C PHE A 192 8.30 6.77 1.51
N VAL A 193 8.31 7.92 0.83
CA VAL A 193 8.07 7.99 -0.63
C VAL A 193 9.32 7.59 -1.42
N TYR A 194 10.49 8.16 -1.09
CA TYR A 194 11.69 8.08 -1.93
C TYR A 194 12.77 7.15 -1.38
N ASP A 195 12.98 7.16 -0.07
CA ASP A 195 14.03 6.37 0.60
C ASP A 195 13.44 5.20 1.39
N TYR A 196 12.47 4.52 0.79
CA TYR A 196 11.69 3.52 1.49
C TYR A 196 12.58 2.39 2.00
N ASP A 197 12.69 2.38 3.32
CA ASP A 197 13.22 1.27 4.06
C ASP A 197 12.09 0.46 4.66
N PHE A 198 12.15 -0.83 4.37
CA PHE A 198 11.25 -1.84 4.90
C PHE A 198 11.61 -2.10 6.37
N SER A 199 11.01 -1.32 7.27
CA SER A 199 11.14 -1.48 8.72
C SER A 199 9.80 -1.89 9.32
N PHE A 200 9.71 -3.13 9.80
CA PHE A 200 8.60 -3.58 10.65
C PHE A 200 9.04 -3.43 12.11
N GLY A 201 8.60 -2.36 12.77
CA GLY A 201 8.76 -2.23 14.22
C GLY A 201 7.98 -3.33 14.93
N GLN A 202 8.66 -4.19 15.69
CA GLN A 202 7.96 -5.11 16.60
C GLN A 202 7.44 -4.28 17.78
N GLY A 203 6.16 -3.89 17.77
CA GLY A 203 5.55 -3.07 18.83
C GLY A 203 4.02 -3.02 18.73
N HIS A 204 3.35 -2.78 19.84
CA HIS A 204 1.91 -2.49 19.87
C HIS A 204 1.66 -1.14 19.20
N VAL A 205 0.84 -1.12 18.14
CA VAL A 205 0.42 0.12 17.47
C VAL A 205 -0.93 0.53 18.03
N THR A 206 -0.94 1.53 18.90
CA THR A 206 -2.14 2.27 19.29
C THR A 206 -2.45 3.26 18.17
N LEU A 207 -3.66 3.15 17.59
CA LEU A 207 -4.12 4.06 16.55
C LEU A 207 -4.87 5.21 17.24
N ASP A 208 -4.21 6.34 17.40
CA ASP A 208 -4.83 7.54 17.93
C ASP A 208 -5.37 8.43 16.81
N ASP A 209 -6.57 8.98 17.01
CA ASP A 209 -7.18 9.97 16.13
C ASP A 209 -6.45 11.32 16.31
N ILE A 210 -6.13 11.98 15.19
CA ILE A 210 -5.48 13.30 15.20
C ILE A 210 -6.53 14.39 15.49
N GLU A 211 -6.35 15.13 16.58
CA GLU A 211 -6.95 16.46 16.72
C GLU A 211 -6.02 17.52 16.11
N ILE A 212 -6.48 18.17 15.04
CA ILE A 212 -5.81 19.33 14.46
C ILE A 212 -6.19 20.54 15.33
N ILE A 213 -5.22 21.12 16.04
CA ILE A 213 -5.42 22.39 16.75
C ILE A 213 -5.42 23.52 15.71
N ASP A 214 -6.60 24.05 15.40
CA ASP A 214 -6.72 25.35 14.73
C ASP A 214 -6.17 26.42 15.68
N SER A 215 -4.96 26.89 15.40
CA SER A 215 -4.41 28.08 16.06
C SER A 215 -4.95 29.35 15.40
N GLU A 216 -6.27 29.54 15.46
CA GLU A 216 -6.89 30.87 15.42
C GLU A 216 -7.15 31.34 16.85
N GLU A 217 -6.06 31.62 17.57
CA GLU A 217 -6.15 32.36 18.82
C GLU A 217 -6.45 33.82 18.49
N ASN A 218 -7.72 34.20 18.68
CA ASN A 218 -8.24 35.56 18.65
C ASN A 218 -7.28 36.54 19.34
N GLN A 219 -6.52 37.29 18.54
CA GLN A 219 -5.90 38.52 19.02
C GLN A 219 -7.02 39.52 19.33
N LYS A 220 -7.38 39.61 20.61
CA LYS A 220 -8.09 40.74 21.20
C LYS A 220 -7.38 42.02 20.78
N LYS A 221 -8.09 42.90 20.06
CA LYS A 221 -7.72 44.31 19.94
C LYS A 221 -7.70 44.94 21.34
N PRO A 222 -6.67 45.73 21.69
CA PRO A 222 -6.76 46.63 22.81
C PRO A 222 -7.56 47.88 22.40
N ASP A 223 -8.60 48.20 23.17
CA ASP A 223 -9.14 49.57 23.28
C ASP A 223 -8.42 50.28 24.44
#